data_AF-A0A388JVM9-F1
#
_entry.id   AF-A0A388JVM9-F1
#
_cell.length_a   1.000
_cell.length_b   1.000
_cell.length_c   1.000
_cell.angle_alpha   90.00
_cell.angle_beta   90.00
_cell.angle_gamma   90.00
#
_symmetry.space_group_name_H-M   'P 1'
#
loop_
_entity.id
_entity.type
_entity.pdbx_description
1 polymer ?
#
loop_
_entity_poly.entity_id
_entity_poly.type
_entity_poly.pdbx_seq_one_letter_code
_entity_poly.pdbx_strand_id
1 'polypeptide(L)'
;MRKEVMSECAQLEQFDEELYKVTGEGDDKYLIATSEQPLCSYHRKDWIDPKSLPIRYAGYSSCFRKEAGSHGKDTLGIFRVHQFEKVEQFCLTGPNGADSWDMHEEMLKNSEDFYQLLGLPYRVVVIVSGALNNAAAKKYDLEAWFPASKTYRELVSCSNCTDYQSRRLEIRYGTKKSNEQTKQYVHLLNSTLTATERTLCCILETYQTSEGVNIPECLQPYMGGITFLPFVRPPPKKSSKPKPSTTPQDVTAKEVADGVKGSVSVAGGAVVNGASS
;
A
#
# COMPACT_ATOMS: atom_id res chain seq x y z
N MET A 1 -3.78 -0.64 -12.43
CA MET A 1 -4.91 0.21 -12.85
C MET A 1 -4.47 1.24 -13.90
N ARG A 2 -5.37 1.70 -14.78
CA ARG A 2 -5.06 2.80 -15.73
C ARG A 2 -4.81 4.11 -14.99
N LYS A 3 -3.95 4.98 -15.53
CA LYS A 3 -3.59 6.28 -14.92
C LYS A 3 -4.80 7.14 -14.56
N GLU A 4 -5.75 7.30 -15.49
CA GLU A 4 -6.99 8.06 -15.26
C GLU A 4 -7.71 7.58 -13.99
N VAL A 5 -7.96 6.28 -13.90
CA VAL A 5 -8.71 5.67 -12.78
C VAL A 5 -7.92 5.72 -11.48
N MET A 6 -6.62 5.41 -11.52
CA MET A 6 -5.76 5.48 -10.34
C MET A 6 -5.74 6.90 -9.74
N SER A 7 -5.77 7.94 -10.60
CA SER A 7 -5.77 9.32 -10.15
C SER A 7 -7.03 9.73 -9.39
N GLU A 8 -8.10 8.94 -9.43
CA GLU A 8 -9.33 9.22 -8.69
C GLU A 8 -9.36 8.60 -7.30
N CYS A 9 -8.58 7.54 -7.05
CA CYS A 9 -8.52 6.85 -5.76
C CYS A 9 -7.20 7.04 -5.01
N ALA A 10 -6.13 7.46 -5.68
CA ALA A 10 -4.83 7.75 -5.06
C ALA A 10 -4.53 9.25 -4.97
N GLN A 11 -3.81 9.64 -3.92
CA GLN A 11 -3.31 11.00 -3.72
C GLN A 11 -2.08 11.26 -4.59
N LEU A 12 -1.79 12.54 -4.88
CA LEU A 12 -0.68 12.93 -5.76
C LEU A 12 0.68 12.43 -5.23
N GLU A 13 0.92 12.58 -3.93
CA GLU A 13 2.14 12.11 -3.25
C GLU A 13 2.37 10.60 -3.45
N GLN A 14 1.30 9.80 -3.52
CA GLN A 14 1.41 8.36 -3.74
C GLN A 14 1.96 8.01 -5.12
N PHE A 15 1.74 8.84 -6.15
CA PHE A 15 2.35 8.62 -7.46
C PHE A 15 3.87 8.72 -7.42
N ASP A 16 4.39 9.64 -6.62
CA ASP A 16 5.83 9.89 -6.50
C ASP A 16 6.50 8.92 -5.52
N GLU A 17 5.82 8.58 -4.42
CA GLU A 17 6.43 7.84 -3.31
C GLU A 17 6.09 6.35 -3.27
N GLU A 18 4.91 5.94 -3.75
CA GLU A 18 4.40 4.58 -3.54
C GLU A 18 4.20 3.79 -4.85
N LEU A 19 3.63 4.40 -5.88
CA LEU A 19 3.13 3.65 -7.04
C LEU A 19 4.19 3.38 -8.11
N TYR A 20 4.34 2.12 -8.50
CA TYR A 20 5.13 1.74 -9.67
C TYR A 20 4.35 2.04 -10.96
N LYS A 21 4.97 2.79 -11.88
CA LYS A 21 4.45 3.00 -13.23
C LYS A 21 4.73 1.78 -14.11
N VAL A 22 3.74 1.35 -14.87
CA VAL A 22 3.82 0.27 -15.85
C VAL A 22 3.58 0.88 -17.24
N THR A 23 4.58 0.76 -18.10
CA THR A 23 4.56 1.20 -19.50
C THR A 23 4.60 -0.01 -20.44
N GLY A 24 4.21 0.19 -21.69
CA GLY A 24 4.13 -0.88 -22.70
C GLY A 24 3.21 -0.47 -23.83
N GLU A 25 2.55 -1.42 -24.48
CA GLU A 25 1.49 -1.13 -25.45
C GLU A 25 0.22 -0.60 -24.74
N GLY A 26 -0.34 0.48 -25.28
CA GLY A 26 -1.51 1.17 -24.77
C GLY A 26 -1.20 2.16 -23.63
N ASP A 27 -2.25 2.56 -22.90
CA ASP A 27 -2.16 3.63 -21.90
C ASP A 27 -1.25 3.28 -20.72
N ASP A 28 -0.62 4.30 -20.14
CA ASP A 28 0.10 4.24 -18.87
C ASP A 28 -0.75 3.63 -17.76
N LYS A 29 -0.16 2.69 -17.03
CA LYS A 29 -0.79 2.00 -15.89
C LYS A 29 0.07 2.15 -14.64
N TYR A 30 -0.50 1.83 -13.50
CA TYR A 30 0.17 1.77 -12.21
C TYR A 30 -0.16 0.46 -11.50
N LEU A 31 0.84 -0.17 -10.88
CA LEU A 31 0.60 -1.29 -9.95
C LEU A 31 -0.13 -0.76 -8.71
N ILE A 32 -0.97 -1.60 -8.11
CA ILE A 32 -1.75 -1.23 -6.92
C ILE A 32 -0.88 -1.32 -5.67
N ALA A 33 -1.00 -0.35 -4.77
CA ALA A 33 -0.34 -0.37 -3.46
C ALA A 33 -1.21 -1.03 -2.36
N THR A 34 -2.48 -1.28 -2.69
CA THR A 34 -3.51 -1.92 -1.85
C THR A 34 -4.70 -2.33 -2.73
N SER A 35 -5.41 -3.41 -2.37
CA SER A 35 -6.68 -3.78 -3.01
C SER A 35 -7.80 -2.77 -2.81
N GLU A 36 -7.68 -1.85 -1.83
CA GLU A 36 -8.57 -0.71 -1.67
C GLU A 36 -8.70 0.10 -2.97
N GLN A 37 -7.59 0.40 -3.66
CA GLN A 37 -7.59 1.22 -4.87
C GLN A 37 -8.52 0.68 -5.98
N PRO A 38 -8.39 -0.60 -6.41
CA PRO A 38 -9.30 -1.16 -7.39
C PRO A 38 -10.72 -1.37 -6.83
N LEU A 39 -10.90 -1.68 -5.54
CA LEU A 39 -12.24 -1.85 -4.94
C LEU A 39 -13.02 -0.54 -4.86
N CYS A 40 -12.37 0.57 -4.49
CA CYS A 40 -12.91 1.93 -4.61
C CYS A 40 -13.39 2.20 -6.04
N SER A 41 -12.54 1.89 -7.02
CA SER A 41 -12.80 2.18 -8.43
C SER A 41 -13.81 1.24 -9.09
N TYR A 42 -14.11 0.10 -8.47
CA TYR A 42 -15.05 -0.89 -9.01
C TYR A 42 -16.46 -0.34 -9.10
N HIS A 43 -16.87 0.50 -8.13
CA HIS A 43 -18.18 1.15 -8.07
C HIS A 43 -18.18 2.56 -8.69
N ARG A 44 -17.15 2.91 -9.48
CA ARG A 44 -17.00 4.25 -10.04
C ARG A 44 -18.23 4.61 -10.88
N LYS A 45 -18.83 5.76 -10.56
CA LYS A 45 -20.04 6.34 -11.18
C LYS A 45 -21.34 5.59 -10.91
N ASP A 46 -21.35 4.62 -10.00
CA ASP A 46 -22.56 3.87 -9.68
C ASP A 46 -23.54 4.67 -8.79
N TRP A 47 -24.78 4.19 -8.80
CA TRP A 47 -25.82 4.55 -7.85
C TRP A 47 -26.13 3.31 -7.02
N ILE A 48 -25.79 3.37 -5.73
CA ILE A 48 -25.94 2.24 -4.81
C ILE A 48 -27.33 2.28 -4.18
N ASP A 49 -28.10 1.21 -4.37
CA ASP A 49 -29.41 1.04 -3.73
C ASP A 49 -29.21 0.93 -2.20
N PRO A 50 -29.88 1.76 -1.38
CA PRO A 50 -29.83 1.68 0.07
C PRO A 50 -30.08 0.27 0.63
N LYS A 51 -30.90 -0.54 -0.04
CA LYS A 51 -31.20 -1.93 0.38
C LYS A 51 -30.02 -2.90 0.21
N SER A 52 -29.02 -2.54 -0.58
CA SER A 52 -27.81 -3.35 -0.79
C SER A 52 -26.72 -3.07 0.25
N LEU A 53 -26.88 -2.02 1.05
CA LEU A 53 -25.89 -1.60 2.04
C LEU A 53 -26.14 -2.27 3.40
N PRO A 54 -25.06 -2.54 4.17
CA PRO A 54 -23.66 -2.34 3.80
C PRO A 54 -23.13 -3.44 2.86
N ILE A 55 -22.32 -3.04 1.89
CA ILE A 55 -21.59 -3.97 1.00
C ILE A 55 -20.21 -4.20 1.63
N ARG A 56 -19.82 -5.46 1.82
CA ARG A 56 -18.53 -5.86 2.42
C ARG A 56 -17.70 -6.68 1.43
N TYR A 57 -16.43 -6.34 1.30
CA TYR A 57 -15.46 -7.07 0.49
C TYR A 57 -14.28 -7.56 1.33
N ALA A 58 -13.83 -8.78 1.02
CA ALA A 58 -12.53 -9.32 1.43
C ALA A 58 -11.59 -9.26 0.22
N GLY A 59 -10.84 -8.17 0.09
CA GLY A 59 -9.88 -7.99 -0.99
C GLY A 59 -8.60 -8.79 -0.74
N TYR A 60 -8.20 -9.62 -1.69
CA TYR A 60 -6.91 -10.31 -1.67
C TYR A 60 -6.08 -9.90 -2.88
N SER A 61 -4.87 -9.42 -2.66
CA SER A 61 -3.95 -9.05 -3.74
C SER A 61 -2.50 -8.96 -3.27
N SER A 62 -1.56 -9.17 -4.22
CA SER A 62 -0.21 -8.63 -4.08
C SER A 62 -0.24 -7.10 -4.19
N CYS A 63 0.44 -6.44 -3.26
CA CYS A 63 0.57 -4.99 -3.14
C CYS A 63 1.99 -4.59 -3.52
N PHE A 64 2.13 -3.50 -4.28
CA PHE A 64 3.42 -3.02 -4.78
C PHE A 64 3.69 -1.59 -4.31
N ARG A 65 4.79 -1.38 -3.59
CA ARG A 65 5.17 -0.06 -3.04
C ARG A 65 6.65 0.26 -3.29
N LYS A 66 6.92 1.44 -3.86
CA LYS A 66 8.29 1.93 -4.10
C LYS A 66 9.06 2.22 -2.81
N GLU A 67 8.36 2.53 -1.72
CA GLU A 67 8.95 2.84 -0.41
C GLU A 67 9.97 4.01 -0.45
N ALA A 68 9.81 4.96 -1.38
CA ALA A 68 10.82 5.97 -1.70
C ALA A 68 11.13 6.92 -0.53
N GLY A 69 10.16 7.22 0.33
CA GLY A 69 10.32 8.06 1.53
C GLY A 69 11.00 7.37 2.73
N SER A 70 11.33 6.08 2.62
CA SER A 70 11.79 5.26 3.75
C SER A 70 13.26 4.84 3.66
N HIS A 71 14.07 5.52 2.83
CA HIS A 71 15.45 5.12 2.54
C HIS A 71 16.25 4.80 3.81
N GLY A 72 16.72 3.55 3.92
CA GLY A 72 17.53 3.07 5.04
C GLY A 72 16.75 2.55 6.25
N LYS A 73 15.42 2.67 6.29
CA LYS A 73 14.57 2.09 7.35
C LYS A 73 14.21 0.64 7.04
N ASP A 74 14.25 -0.23 8.05
CA ASP A 74 13.80 -1.63 7.99
C ASP A 74 14.33 -2.43 6.78
N THR A 75 15.57 -2.18 6.37
CA THR A 75 16.18 -2.77 5.15
C THR A 75 16.53 -4.26 5.25
N LEU A 76 16.26 -4.90 6.39
CA LEU A 76 16.56 -6.30 6.64
C LEU A 76 15.27 -7.11 6.80
N GLY A 77 15.28 -8.35 6.30
CA GLY A 77 14.13 -9.25 6.38
C GLY A 77 13.03 -8.88 5.39
N ILE A 78 11.78 -9.19 5.75
CA ILE A 78 10.59 -9.01 4.90
C ILE A 78 9.58 -8.02 5.50
N PHE A 79 9.93 -7.31 6.57
CA PHE A 79 9.01 -6.42 7.27
C PHE A 79 8.61 -5.20 6.41
N ARG A 80 9.56 -4.67 5.63
CA ARG A 80 9.35 -3.60 4.66
C ARG A 80 9.93 -4.03 3.33
N VAL A 81 9.06 -4.29 2.37
CA VAL A 81 9.40 -4.85 1.05
C VAL A 81 8.57 -4.18 -0.03
N HIS A 82 9.04 -4.25 -1.27
CA HIS A 82 8.37 -3.64 -2.41
C HIS A 82 7.15 -4.41 -2.91
N GLN A 83 7.08 -5.70 -2.59
CA GLN A 83 5.95 -6.58 -2.91
C GLN A 83 5.58 -7.34 -1.65
N PHE A 84 4.29 -7.39 -1.35
CA PHE A 84 3.75 -8.16 -0.23
C PHE A 84 2.30 -8.56 -0.49
N GLU A 85 1.81 -9.65 0.09
CA GLU A 85 0.39 -10.01 0.03
C GLU A 85 -0.41 -9.37 1.17
N LYS A 86 -1.68 -9.04 0.88
CA LYS A 86 -2.58 -8.44 1.85
C LYS A 86 -4.01 -8.95 1.68
N VAL A 87 -4.66 -9.21 2.80
CA VAL A 87 -6.11 -9.35 2.91
C VAL A 87 -6.67 -8.06 3.50
N GLU A 88 -7.63 -7.47 2.79
CA GLU A 88 -8.23 -6.17 3.05
C GLU A 88 -9.72 -6.30 3.31
N GLN A 89 -10.20 -5.63 4.34
CA GLN A 89 -11.61 -5.33 4.54
C GLN A 89 -11.93 -4.02 3.83
N PHE A 90 -12.93 -4.03 2.94
CA PHE A 90 -13.42 -2.81 2.29
C PHE A 90 -14.94 -2.77 2.33
N CYS A 91 -15.49 -1.68 2.87
CA CYS A 91 -16.93 -1.57 3.12
C CYS A 91 -17.51 -0.30 2.49
N LEU A 92 -18.70 -0.45 1.91
CA LEU A 92 -19.57 0.66 1.52
C LEU A 92 -20.74 0.67 2.51
N THR A 93 -21.03 1.82 3.12
CA THR A 93 -22.18 1.98 4.03
C THR A 93 -23.08 3.13 3.59
N GLY A 94 -24.27 3.18 4.20
CA GLY A 94 -25.11 4.37 4.12
C GLY A 94 -24.39 5.59 4.72
N PRO A 95 -24.68 6.81 4.23
CA PRO A 95 -24.13 8.04 4.81
C PRO A 95 -24.93 8.58 6.00
N ASN A 96 -26.08 7.97 6.30
CA ASN A 96 -27.02 8.47 7.30
C ASN A 96 -26.73 7.87 8.68
N GLY A 97 -26.98 8.62 9.75
CA GLY A 97 -26.87 8.13 11.12
C GLY A 97 -25.44 7.72 11.50
N ALA A 98 -25.31 6.56 12.15
CA ALA A 98 -24.05 6.03 12.66
C ALA A 98 -23.45 4.92 11.78
N ASP A 99 -24.09 4.53 10.67
CA ASP A 99 -23.76 3.32 9.89
C ASP A 99 -22.26 3.15 9.59
N SER A 100 -21.59 4.21 9.09
CA SER A 100 -20.15 4.14 8.80
C SER A 100 -19.29 4.04 10.06
N TRP A 101 -19.70 4.68 11.14
CA TRP A 101 -18.95 4.67 12.40
C TRP A 101 -19.10 3.33 13.11
N ASP A 102 -20.30 2.74 13.10
CA ASP A 102 -20.53 1.39 13.62
C ASP A 102 -19.75 0.35 12.79
N MET A 103 -19.71 0.50 11.46
CA MET A 103 -18.86 -0.32 10.59
C MET A 103 -17.36 -0.15 10.87
N HIS A 104 -16.92 1.06 11.22
CA HIS A 104 -15.52 1.32 11.56
C HIS A 104 -15.08 0.51 12.79
N GLU A 105 -15.94 0.47 13.81
CA GLU A 105 -15.71 -0.34 15.01
C GLU A 105 -15.82 -1.85 14.71
N GLU A 106 -16.76 -2.29 13.85
CA GLU A 106 -16.86 -3.69 13.38
C GLU A 106 -15.57 -4.14 12.66
N MET A 107 -15.05 -3.32 11.75
CA MET A 107 -13.83 -3.63 10.98
C MET A 107 -12.58 -3.67 11.87
N LEU A 108 -12.48 -2.77 12.85
CA LEU A 108 -11.43 -2.83 13.86
C LEU A 108 -11.53 -4.13 14.66
N LYS A 109 -12.73 -4.46 15.16
CA LYS A 109 -12.97 -5.69 15.92
C LYS A 109 -12.60 -6.94 15.14
N ASN A 110 -12.94 -7.02 13.85
CA ASN A 110 -12.54 -8.14 12.99
C ASN A 110 -11.02 -8.30 12.93
N SER A 111 -10.30 -7.18 12.88
CA SER A 111 -8.82 -7.18 12.90
C SER A 111 -8.30 -7.64 14.26
N GLU A 112 -8.85 -7.11 15.35
CA GLU A 112 -8.50 -7.52 16.71
C GLU A 112 -8.73 -9.02 16.93
N ASP A 113 -9.91 -9.54 16.60
CA ASP A 113 -10.26 -10.96 16.71
C ASP A 113 -9.27 -11.83 15.91
N PHE A 114 -8.86 -11.39 14.71
CA PHE A 114 -7.87 -12.09 13.89
C PHE A 114 -6.49 -12.20 14.58
N TYR A 115 -5.98 -11.11 15.14
CA TYR A 115 -4.69 -11.13 15.85
C TYR A 115 -4.75 -11.83 17.21
N GLN A 116 -5.91 -11.81 17.88
CA GLN A 116 -6.17 -12.61 19.09
C GLN A 116 -6.14 -14.11 18.77
N LEU A 117 -6.76 -14.55 17.67
CA LEU A 117 -6.69 -15.95 17.21
C LEU A 117 -5.27 -16.40 16.90
N LEU A 118 -4.43 -15.50 16.39
CA LEU A 118 -3.01 -15.75 16.16
C LEU A 118 -2.16 -15.71 17.45
N GLY A 119 -2.75 -15.36 18.60
CA GLY A 119 -2.02 -15.23 19.87
C GLY A 119 -0.97 -14.12 19.89
N LEU A 120 -1.13 -13.08 19.06
CA LEU A 120 -0.17 -11.98 18.96
C LEU A 120 -0.58 -10.82 19.87
N PRO A 121 0.26 -10.41 20.84
CA PRO A 121 -0.03 -9.25 21.67
C PRO A 121 0.00 -7.97 20.84
N TYR A 122 -0.95 -7.06 21.07
CA TYR A 122 -1.02 -5.80 20.36
C TYR A 122 -1.59 -4.67 21.22
N ARG A 123 -1.54 -3.46 20.69
CA ARG A 123 -2.31 -2.31 21.15
C ARG A 123 -3.04 -1.67 20.00
N VAL A 124 -4.19 -1.05 20.28
CA VAL A 124 -4.89 -0.18 19.33
C VAL A 124 -4.55 1.27 19.66
N VAL A 125 -4.19 2.04 18.65
CA VAL A 125 -3.91 3.47 18.77
C VAL A 125 -4.83 4.26 17.85
N VAL A 126 -5.28 5.42 18.31
CA VAL A 126 -6.00 6.39 17.47
C VAL A 126 -4.99 7.39 16.92
N ILE A 127 -4.97 7.57 15.61
CA ILE A 127 -3.97 8.40 14.96
C ILE A 127 -4.31 9.88 15.11
N VAL A 128 -3.30 10.67 15.50
CA VAL A 128 -3.41 12.11 15.67
C VAL A 128 -3.72 12.80 14.34
N SER A 129 -4.46 13.91 14.38
CA SER A 129 -4.96 14.60 13.19
C SER A 129 -3.88 14.96 12.17
N GLY A 130 -2.70 15.40 12.62
CA GLY A 130 -1.57 15.76 11.75
C GLY A 130 -0.89 14.59 11.03
N ALA A 131 -1.23 13.35 11.39
CA ALA A 131 -0.72 12.13 10.76
C ALA A 131 -1.80 11.38 9.95
N LEU A 132 -3.02 11.93 9.84
CA LEU A 132 -4.05 11.40 8.97
C LEU A 132 -3.74 11.75 7.52
N ASN A 133 -3.96 10.80 6.61
CA ASN A 133 -3.99 11.09 5.18
C ASN A 133 -5.28 11.83 4.84
N ASN A 134 -5.27 12.62 3.75
CA ASN A 134 -6.41 13.50 3.40
C ASN A 134 -7.78 12.80 3.29
N ALA A 135 -7.82 11.50 3.05
CA ALA A 135 -9.08 10.77 2.90
C ALA A 135 -9.70 10.34 4.24
N ALA A 136 -8.89 10.11 5.29
CA ALA A 136 -9.37 9.52 6.53
C ALA A 136 -9.96 10.57 7.48
N ALA A 137 -11.21 10.41 7.86
CA ALA A 137 -11.85 11.20 8.92
C ALA A 137 -11.41 10.73 10.32
N LYS A 138 -11.17 9.43 10.48
CA LYS A 138 -10.59 8.81 11.68
C LYS A 138 -9.84 7.55 11.28
N LYS A 139 -8.72 7.29 11.94
CA LYS A 139 -7.89 6.11 11.70
C LYS A 139 -7.47 5.46 13.01
N TYR A 140 -7.62 4.14 13.06
CA TYR A 140 -7.03 3.28 14.08
C TYR A 140 -5.87 2.52 13.47
N ASP A 141 -4.77 2.39 14.21
CA ASP A 141 -3.73 1.42 13.87
C ASP A 141 -3.68 0.34 14.96
N LEU A 142 -3.58 -0.93 14.53
CA LEU A 142 -3.23 -2.05 15.41
C LEU A 142 -1.73 -2.27 15.29
N GLU A 143 -1.04 -2.03 16.40
CA GLU A 143 0.39 -2.23 16.49
C GLU A 143 0.67 -3.48 17.33
N ALA A 144 1.26 -4.51 16.71
CA ALA A 144 1.63 -5.74 17.41
C ALA A 144 2.97 -5.57 18.12
N TRP A 145 3.13 -6.28 19.23
CA TRP A 145 4.38 -6.31 19.99
C TRP A 145 5.37 -7.29 19.35
N PHE A 146 6.56 -6.79 19.02
CA PHE A 146 7.66 -7.59 18.49
C PHE A 146 8.68 -7.85 19.62
N PRO A 147 8.71 -9.05 20.22
CA PRO A 147 9.47 -9.30 21.46
C PRO A 147 10.99 -9.23 21.29
N ALA A 148 11.54 -9.66 20.15
CA ALA A 148 12.99 -9.56 19.91
C ALA A 148 13.38 -8.13 19.53
N SER A 149 12.52 -7.42 18.79
CA SER A 149 12.69 -6.01 18.46
C SER A 149 12.36 -5.05 19.61
N LYS A 150 11.67 -5.54 20.66
CA LYS A 150 11.26 -4.82 21.88
C LYS A 150 10.45 -3.56 21.62
N THR A 151 9.47 -3.65 20.72
CA THR A 151 8.73 -2.47 20.27
C THR A 151 7.39 -2.86 19.64
N TYR A 152 6.46 -1.91 19.61
CA TYR A 152 5.22 -2.04 18.86
C TYR A 152 5.46 -1.64 17.39
N ARG A 153 4.88 -2.41 16.47
CA ARG A 153 4.98 -2.20 15.02
C ARG A 153 3.61 -2.34 14.38
N GLU A 154 3.28 -1.40 13.48
CA GLU A 154 2.02 -1.37 12.75
C GLU A 154 1.82 -2.62 11.87
N LEU A 155 0.73 -3.34 12.11
CA LEU A 155 0.26 -4.44 11.27
C LEU A 155 -1.08 -4.15 10.57
N VAL A 156 -1.92 -3.30 11.16
CA VAL A 156 -3.20 -2.90 10.59
C VAL A 156 -3.33 -1.40 10.65
N SER A 157 -3.95 -0.85 9.60
CA SER A 157 -4.56 0.46 9.62
C SER A 157 -6.03 0.33 9.21
N CYS A 158 -6.92 0.99 9.92
CA CYS A 158 -8.38 0.91 9.78
C CYS A 158 -8.95 2.33 9.73
N SER A 159 -9.44 2.74 8.56
CA SER A 159 -9.86 4.11 8.29
C SER A 159 -11.33 4.19 7.90
N ASN A 160 -12.03 5.18 8.47
CA ASN A 160 -13.29 5.66 7.93
C ASN A 160 -13.00 6.89 7.05
N CYS A 161 -13.26 6.77 5.75
CA CYS A 161 -13.02 7.83 4.78
C CYS A 161 -14.28 8.65 4.44
N THR A 162 -15.40 8.33 5.10
CA THR A 162 -16.72 8.91 4.83
C THR A 162 -16.98 9.01 3.33
N ASP A 163 -17.40 10.17 2.83
CA ASP A 163 -17.71 10.39 1.42
C ASP A 163 -16.53 10.96 0.61
N TYR A 164 -15.32 11.03 1.18
CA TYR A 164 -14.17 11.67 0.52
C TYR A 164 -13.85 11.02 -0.84
N GLN A 165 -13.66 9.70 -0.83
CA GLN A 165 -13.33 8.93 -2.04
C GLN A 165 -14.55 8.79 -2.96
N SER A 166 -15.74 8.55 -2.38
CA SER A 166 -16.96 8.31 -3.16
C SER A 166 -17.43 9.54 -3.92
N ARG A 167 -17.18 10.76 -3.41
CA ARG A 167 -17.41 12.01 -4.16
C ARG A 167 -16.58 12.06 -5.43
N ARG A 168 -15.27 11.82 -5.34
CA ARG A 168 -14.35 11.88 -6.49
C ARG A 168 -14.66 10.79 -7.53
N LEU A 169 -15.01 9.60 -7.07
CA LEU A 169 -15.37 8.45 -7.89
C LEU A 169 -16.84 8.48 -8.35
N GLU A 170 -17.61 9.46 -7.90
CA GLU A 170 -19.02 9.62 -8.20
C GLU A 170 -19.91 8.41 -7.80
N ILE A 171 -19.61 7.78 -6.66
CA ILE A 171 -20.35 6.63 -6.10
C ILE A 171 -21.50 7.16 -5.23
N ARG A 172 -22.70 7.26 -5.82
CA ARG A 172 -23.83 7.94 -5.17
C ARG A 172 -24.67 6.98 -4.35
N TYR A 173 -25.31 7.51 -3.31
CA TYR A 173 -26.28 6.81 -2.49
C TYR A 173 -27.69 7.07 -3.03
N GLY A 174 -28.50 6.02 -3.21
CA GLY A 174 -29.90 6.16 -3.64
C GLY A 174 -30.12 5.92 -5.13
N THR A 175 -31.15 6.57 -5.68
CA THR A 175 -31.54 6.46 -7.09
C THR A 175 -31.48 7.83 -7.76
N LYS A 176 -31.20 7.85 -9.07
CA LYS A 176 -31.14 9.07 -9.86
C LYS A 176 -32.53 9.70 -9.98
N LYS A 177 -32.90 10.60 -9.07
CA LYS A 177 -34.13 11.40 -9.15
C LYS A 177 -33.88 12.69 -9.93
N SER A 178 -34.78 13.03 -10.85
CA SER A 178 -34.66 14.22 -11.72
C SER A 178 -34.69 15.56 -10.97
N ASN A 179 -35.17 15.57 -9.72
CA ASN A 179 -35.45 16.79 -8.96
C ASN A 179 -34.59 16.96 -7.69
N GLU A 180 -33.55 16.12 -7.51
CA GLU A 180 -32.70 16.20 -6.32
C GLU A 180 -31.64 17.29 -6.50
N GLN A 181 -31.68 18.34 -5.66
CA GLN A 181 -30.73 19.46 -5.75
C GLN A 181 -29.32 19.09 -5.26
N THR A 182 -29.18 18.08 -4.40
CA THR A 182 -27.90 17.64 -3.84
C THR A 182 -27.72 16.14 -3.95
N LYS A 183 -26.59 15.72 -4.53
CA LYS A 183 -26.20 14.31 -4.56
C LYS A 183 -25.72 13.88 -3.18
N GLN A 184 -26.23 12.76 -2.69
CA GLN A 184 -25.65 12.03 -1.56
C GLN A 184 -24.71 10.95 -2.07
N TYR A 185 -23.66 10.65 -1.30
CA TYR A 185 -22.63 9.67 -1.64
C TYR A 185 -22.53 8.64 -0.52
N VAL A 186 -22.19 7.40 -0.86
CA VAL A 186 -21.96 6.36 0.16
C VAL A 186 -20.72 6.69 0.98
N HIS A 187 -20.61 6.12 2.19
CA HIS A 187 -19.37 6.18 2.95
C HIS A 187 -18.48 4.97 2.61
N LEU A 188 -17.18 5.21 2.43
CA LEU A 188 -16.18 4.18 2.14
C LEU A 188 -15.27 3.98 3.35
N LEU A 189 -15.00 2.72 3.67
CA LEU A 189 -14.09 2.32 4.74
C LEU A 189 -13.12 1.26 4.25
N ASN A 190 -11.90 1.29 4.75
CA ASN A 190 -10.86 0.31 4.47
C ASN A 190 -10.15 -0.10 5.76
N SER A 191 -9.76 -1.37 5.84
CA SER A 191 -8.96 -1.89 6.95
C SER A 191 -8.15 -3.09 6.52
N THR A 192 -6.85 -3.08 6.83
CA THR A 192 -6.02 -4.28 6.68
C THR A 192 -6.53 -5.36 7.63
N LEU A 193 -6.86 -6.56 7.14
CA LEU A 193 -7.01 -7.72 8.02
C LEU A 193 -5.63 -8.30 8.36
N THR A 194 -4.82 -8.56 7.32
CA THR A 194 -3.42 -9.00 7.49
C THR A 194 -2.57 -8.61 6.29
N ALA A 195 -1.39 -8.05 6.56
CA ALA A 195 -0.30 -7.95 5.61
C ALA A 195 0.68 -9.10 5.89
N THR A 196 0.71 -10.09 5.00
CA THR A 196 1.21 -11.44 5.31
C THR A 196 2.66 -11.47 5.78
N GLU A 197 3.52 -10.69 5.17
CA GLU A 197 4.96 -10.65 5.46
C GLU A 197 5.25 -10.03 6.81
N ARG A 198 4.55 -8.94 7.17
CA ARG A 198 4.69 -8.31 8.49
C ARG A 198 4.10 -9.16 9.59
N THR A 199 2.92 -9.75 9.34
CA THR A 199 2.30 -10.70 10.27
C THR A 199 3.23 -11.91 10.48
N LEU A 200 3.85 -12.43 9.41
CA LEU A 200 4.84 -13.51 9.50
C LEU A 200 6.04 -13.10 10.35
N CYS A 201 6.61 -11.90 10.17
CA CYS A 201 7.68 -11.41 11.06
C CYS A 201 7.26 -11.42 12.53
N CYS A 202 6.03 -11.00 12.85
CA CYS A 202 5.52 -11.01 14.21
C CYS A 202 5.37 -12.44 14.76
N ILE A 203 4.84 -13.36 13.96
CA ILE A 203 4.72 -14.79 14.32
C ILE A 203 6.10 -15.38 14.60
N LEU A 204 7.08 -15.14 13.72
CA LEU A 204 8.43 -15.66 13.88
C LEU A 204 9.09 -15.14 15.15
N GLU A 205 8.93 -13.86 15.49
CA GLU A 205 9.47 -13.33 16.75
C GLU A 205 8.77 -13.89 17.99
N THR A 206 7.45 -14.02 17.95
CA THR A 206 6.62 -14.45 19.10
C THR A 206 6.72 -15.94 19.38
N TYR A 207 6.77 -16.78 18.34
CA TYR A 207 6.69 -18.23 18.46
C TYR A 207 8.05 -18.95 18.33
N GLN A 208 9.17 -18.22 18.28
CA GLN A 208 10.50 -18.84 18.25
C GLN A 208 10.86 -19.55 19.56
N THR A 209 11.66 -20.60 19.42
CA THR A 209 12.29 -21.39 20.47
C THR A 209 13.80 -21.49 20.20
N SER A 210 14.54 -22.23 21.02
CA SER A 210 15.96 -22.53 20.73
C SER A 210 16.16 -23.40 19.49
N GLU A 211 15.14 -24.16 19.06
CA GLU A 211 15.26 -25.18 18.02
C GLU A 211 14.53 -24.82 16.72
N GLY A 212 13.63 -23.83 16.74
CA GLY A 212 12.79 -23.49 15.61
C GLY A 212 11.62 -22.58 16.00
N VAL A 213 10.52 -22.64 15.25
CA VAL A 213 9.33 -21.82 15.47
C VAL A 213 8.09 -22.71 15.59
N ASN A 214 7.31 -22.52 16.66
CA ASN A 214 6.01 -23.16 16.81
C ASN A 214 4.99 -22.53 15.84
N ILE A 215 4.11 -23.33 15.26
CA ILE A 215 3.03 -22.82 14.40
C ILE A 215 1.81 -22.47 15.26
N PRO A 216 1.27 -21.24 15.18
CA PRO A 216 0.01 -20.87 15.84
C PRO A 216 -1.09 -21.89 15.55
N GLU A 217 -1.83 -22.32 16.56
CA GLU A 217 -2.82 -23.42 16.44
C GLU A 217 -3.82 -23.19 15.31
N CYS A 218 -4.29 -21.96 15.13
CA CYS A 218 -5.25 -21.58 14.09
C CYS A 218 -4.69 -21.74 12.66
N LEU A 219 -3.37 -21.76 12.47
CA LEU A 219 -2.72 -21.94 11.16
C LEU A 219 -2.42 -23.40 10.83
N GLN A 220 -2.33 -24.29 11.82
CA GLN A 220 -1.93 -25.68 11.62
C GLN A 220 -2.82 -26.44 10.61
N PRO A 221 -4.17 -26.28 10.59
CA PRO A 221 -5.01 -26.94 9.59
C PRO A 221 -4.70 -26.52 8.14
N TYR A 222 -4.25 -25.27 7.94
CA TYR A 222 -3.87 -24.75 6.62
C TYR A 222 -2.46 -25.17 6.19
N MET A 223 -1.68 -25.74 7.11
CA MET A 223 -0.32 -26.23 6.89
C MET A 223 -0.24 -27.76 6.94
N GLY A 224 -1.36 -28.47 6.71
CA GLY A 224 -1.38 -29.94 6.73
C GLY A 224 -1.08 -30.55 8.11
N GLY A 225 -1.38 -29.83 9.19
CA GLY A 225 -1.15 -30.27 10.57
C GLY A 225 0.28 -30.06 11.07
N ILE A 226 1.14 -29.35 10.34
CA ILE A 226 2.48 -28.99 10.81
C ILE A 226 2.36 -28.09 12.04
N THR A 227 3.00 -28.51 13.15
CA THR A 227 2.96 -27.79 14.42
C THR A 227 4.27 -27.07 14.75
N PHE A 228 5.37 -27.42 14.08
CA PHE A 228 6.72 -26.89 14.37
C PHE A 228 7.58 -26.80 13.11
N LEU A 229 8.35 -25.72 12.98
CA LEU A 229 9.33 -25.50 11.92
C LEU A 229 10.75 -25.46 12.51
N PRO A 230 11.56 -26.51 12.36
CA PRO A 230 12.93 -26.54 12.90
C PRO A 230 13.87 -25.60 12.14
N PHE A 231 14.86 -25.05 12.83
CA PHE A 231 15.94 -24.31 12.18
C PHE A 231 16.82 -25.25 11.34
N VAL A 232 17.03 -24.88 10.07
CA VAL A 232 17.87 -25.66 9.14
C VAL A 232 19.23 -24.99 8.86
N ARG A 233 19.43 -23.77 9.35
CA ARG A 233 20.63 -22.96 9.13
C ARG A 233 20.98 -22.17 10.39
N PRO A 234 22.27 -21.98 10.70
CA PRO A 234 22.68 -21.12 11.81
C PRO A 234 22.33 -19.65 11.53
N PRO A 235 22.19 -18.82 12.58
CA PRO A 235 21.96 -17.39 12.41
C PRO A 235 23.08 -16.72 11.58
N PRO A 236 22.76 -15.75 10.72
CA PRO A 236 23.76 -15.00 9.98
C PRO A 236 24.73 -14.30 10.94
N LYS A 237 26.04 -14.37 10.65
CA LYS A 237 27.06 -13.67 11.45
C LYS A 237 26.80 -12.15 11.40
N LYS A 238 26.72 -11.49 12.55
CA LYS A 238 26.61 -10.02 12.61
C LYS A 238 27.81 -9.40 11.89
N SER A 239 27.58 -8.66 10.79
CA SER A 239 28.65 -7.92 10.13
C SER A 239 29.10 -6.77 11.02
N SER A 240 30.35 -6.80 11.48
CA SER A 240 30.95 -5.81 12.38
C SER A 240 31.39 -4.51 11.70
N LYS A 241 30.98 -4.24 10.45
CA LYS A 241 31.40 -3.02 9.73
C LYS A 241 30.27 -1.99 9.72
N PRO A 242 30.48 -0.79 10.30
CA PRO A 242 29.61 0.34 10.00
C PRO A 242 29.69 0.61 8.50
N LYS A 243 28.55 0.70 7.82
CA LYS A 243 28.51 1.26 6.46
C LYS A 243 29.04 2.70 6.56
N PRO A 244 30.03 3.11 5.75
CA PRO A 244 30.41 4.52 5.68
C PRO A 244 29.18 5.32 5.27
N SER A 245 28.86 6.37 6.03
CA SER A 245 27.88 7.37 5.60
C SER A 245 28.45 8.06 4.36
N THR A 246 27.95 7.73 3.19
CA THR A 246 28.16 8.57 2.00
C THR A 246 27.27 9.80 2.16
N THR A 247 27.82 10.84 2.80
CA THR A 247 27.32 12.20 2.63
C THR A 247 27.42 12.53 1.15
N PRO A 248 26.38 13.08 0.49
CA PRO A 248 26.53 13.61 -0.86
C PRO A 248 27.55 14.74 -0.79
N GLN A 249 28.77 14.50 -1.29
CA GLN A 249 29.66 15.61 -1.60
C GLN A 249 29.09 16.32 -2.81
N ASP A 250 28.97 17.64 -2.70
CA ASP A 250 28.62 18.56 -3.77
C ASP A 250 29.29 18.16 -5.08
N VAL A 251 28.48 17.75 -6.06
CA VAL A 251 28.93 17.63 -7.44
C VAL A 251 29.07 19.05 -7.96
N THR A 252 30.22 19.67 -7.69
CA THR A 252 30.57 20.96 -8.27
C THR A 252 30.66 20.80 -9.79
N ALA A 253 30.00 21.71 -10.51
CA ALA A 253 29.95 21.77 -11.95
C ALA A 253 31.35 21.98 -12.54
N LYS A 254 32.06 20.90 -12.88
CA LYS A 254 33.29 20.98 -13.66
C LYS A 254 33.69 19.68 -14.36
N GLU A 255 32.77 19.02 -15.05
CA GLU A 255 33.13 17.88 -15.92
C GLU A 255 32.15 17.66 -17.09
N VAL A 256 31.72 18.76 -17.74
CA VAL A 256 30.96 18.72 -19.02
C VAL A 256 31.76 19.36 -20.18
N ALA A 257 33.06 19.63 -19.98
CA ALA A 257 33.86 20.33 -20.97
C ALA A 257 35.19 19.61 -21.25
N ASP A 258 35.13 18.36 -21.76
CA ASP A 258 36.29 17.71 -22.42
C ASP A 258 35.88 16.54 -23.33
N GLY A 259 34.79 16.70 -24.09
CA GLY A 259 34.23 15.64 -24.95
C GLY A 259 34.09 15.96 -26.44
N VAL A 260 34.54 17.12 -26.93
CA VAL A 260 34.42 17.45 -28.37
C VAL A 260 35.69 18.15 -28.87
N LYS A 261 36.70 17.37 -29.23
CA LYS A 261 37.76 17.79 -30.17
C LYS A 261 38.18 16.63 -31.08
N GLY A 262 38.12 16.88 -32.39
CA GLY A 262 38.63 16.02 -33.47
C GLY A 262 37.49 15.42 -34.30
N SER A 263 37.33 15.68 -35.60
CA SER A 263 38.24 16.22 -36.61
C SER A 263 37.43 16.76 -37.79
N VAL A 264 37.88 17.89 -38.34
CA VAL A 264 37.44 18.42 -39.63
C VAL A 264 38.39 17.86 -40.69
N SER A 265 37.85 17.32 -41.78
CA SER A 265 38.58 17.20 -43.04
C SER A 265 37.75 17.83 -44.15
N VAL A 266 38.37 18.76 -44.88
CA VAL A 266 37.82 19.44 -46.04
C VAL A 266 38.62 19.01 -47.27
N ALA A 267 37.93 18.54 -48.30
CA ALA A 267 38.28 18.67 -49.71
C ALA A 267 36.95 18.50 -50.45
N GLY A 268 36.41 19.44 -51.23
CA GLY A 268 37.05 20.27 -52.24
C GLY A 268 36.63 19.71 -53.61
N GLY A 269 35.63 20.32 -54.26
CA GLY A 269 35.24 19.94 -55.62
C GLY A 269 33.87 20.48 -56.04
N ALA A 270 33.87 21.62 -56.73
CA ALA A 270 32.72 22.25 -57.36
C ALA A 270 32.33 21.53 -58.67
N VAL A 271 31.02 21.40 -58.98
CA VAL A 271 30.45 21.53 -60.35
C VAL A 271 28.99 22.00 -60.25
N VAL A 272 28.61 22.84 -61.21
CA VAL A 272 27.37 23.62 -61.41
C VAL A 272 26.41 22.90 -62.39
N ASN A 273 25.15 23.36 -62.47
CA ASN A 273 24.05 23.05 -63.42
C ASN A 273 23.19 21.84 -63.03
N GLY A 274 21.86 21.81 -63.12
CA GLY A 274 20.82 22.67 -63.70
C GLY A 274 19.62 21.78 -64.11
N ALA A 275 18.41 22.36 -64.24
CA ALA A 275 17.20 21.82 -64.90
C ALA A 275 16.47 20.63 -64.21
N SER A 276 15.30 20.82 -63.57
CA SER A 276 13.93 20.93 -64.13
C SER A 276 13.30 19.60 -64.58
N SER A 277 12.35 19.09 -63.80
CA SER A 277 10.94 18.79 -64.16
C SER A 277 10.26 18.08 -63.01
#